data_AF-A0A0R3EA01-F1
#
_entry.id   AF-A0A0R3EA01-F1
#
_cell.length_a   1.000
_cell.length_b   1.000
_cell.length_c   1.000
_cell.angle_alpha   90.00
_cell.angle_beta   90.00
_cell.angle_gamma   90.00
#
_symmetry.space_group_name_H-M   'P 1'
#
loop_
_entity.id
_entity.type
_entity.pdbx_description
1 polymer ?
#
loop_
_entity_poly.entity_id
_entity_poly.type
_entity_poly.pdbx_seq_one_letter_code
_entity_poly.pdbx_strand_id
1 'polypeptide(L)'
;MRNASDVIRTVSRHTLAYMLFSISEMFRNYEEFDPMDLLIVHAILNANVINVMNDPALDEKFSSIHTVEPDAIKQGVSRAALSRFLSLPLETVRRRVAGLKRRKILAETKAGLIVTEQNAFRFGNNHELQKTNMLLLTKLLRDLKRAGISGPDDLSAAKFAVAAKEAK
;
A
#
# COMPACT_ATOMS: atom_id res chain seq x y z
N MET A 1 -13.77 30.22 3.98
CA MET A 1 -12.69 29.20 3.99
C MET A 1 -12.98 28.21 5.11
N ARG A 2 -12.79 26.90 4.89
CA ARG A 2 -12.92 25.89 5.95
C ARG A 2 -11.86 26.15 7.02
N ASN A 3 -12.18 25.98 8.30
CA ASN A 3 -11.18 26.07 9.36
C ASN A 3 -10.28 24.81 9.35
N ALA A 4 -9.15 24.85 10.06
CA ALA A 4 -8.17 23.77 10.05
C ALA A 4 -8.72 22.41 10.54
N SER A 5 -9.63 22.41 11.53
CA SER A 5 -10.28 21.17 12.01
C SER A 5 -11.18 20.55 10.93
N ASP A 6 -11.87 21.38 10.15
CA ASP A 6 -12.68 20.93 9.03
C ASP A 6 -11.84 20.33 7.90
N VAL A 7 -10.61 20.84 7.68
CA VAL A 7 -9.66 20.26 6.71
C VAL A 7 -9.22 18.88 7.16
N ILE A 8 -8.76 18.72 8.42
CA ILE A 8 -8.36 17.41 8.97
C ILE A 8 -9.48 16.39 8.80
N ARG A 9 -10.69 16.72 9.27
CA ARG A 9 -11.84 15.80 9.19
C ARG A 9 -12.29 15.52 7.76
N THR A 10 -12.09 16.44 6.83
CA THR A 10 -12.36 16.22 5.41
C THR A 10 -11.38 15.22 4.82
N VAL A 11 -10.08 15.48 4.99
CA VAL A 11 -9.01 14.61 4.49
C VAL A 11 -9.18 13.20 5.04
N SER A 12 -9.34 13.04 6.36
CA SER A 12 -9.50 11.73 6.99
C SER A 12 -10.67 10.91 6.40
N ARG A 13 -11.81 11.54 6.11
CA ARG A 13 -12.97 10.82 5.55
C ARG A 13 -12.72 10.37 4.11
N HIS A 14 -12.15 11.24 3.28
CA HIS A 14 -11.90 10.90 1.88
C HIS A 14 -10.77 9.89 1.71
N THR A 15 -9.69 10.00 2.50
CA THR A 15 -8.60 9.02 2.47
C THR A 15 -9.03 7.67 3.04
N LEU A 16 -9.82 7.65 4.12
CA LEU A 16 -10.37 6.40 4.66
C LEU A 16 -11.30 5.71 3.66
N ALA A 17 -12.17 6.47 2.99
CA ALA A 17 -13.00 5.92 1.93
C ALA A 17 -12.16 5.31 0.81
N TYR A 18 -11.13 6.03 0.33
CA TYR A 18 -10.19 5.51 -0.68
C TYR A 18 -9.54 4.20 -0.22
N MET A 19 -8.99 4.15 0.99
CA MET A 19 -8.36 2.94 1.53
C MET A 19 -9.32 1.76 1.59
N LEU A 20 -10.55 1.96 2.11
CA LEU A 20 -11.54 0.90 2.22
C LEU A 20 -12.01 0.40 0.85
N PHE A 21 -12.18 1.29 -0.13
CA PHE A 21 -12.52 0.88 -1.49
C PHE A 21 -11.38 0.10 -2.15
N SER A 22 -10.14 0.58 -2.03
CA SER A 22 -8.98 -0.12 -2.60
C SER A 22 -8.80 -1.52 -1.99
N ILE A 23 -8.94 -1.67 -0.66
CA ILE A 23 -8.88 -2.98 0.02
C ILE A 23 -10.06 -3.86 -0.40
N SER A 24 -11.26 -3.30 -0.56
CA SER A 24 -12.43 -4.06 -0.99
C SER A 24 -12.27 -4.61 -2.41
N GLU A 25 -11.70 -3.83 -3.33
CA GLU A 25 -11.39 -4.28 -4.69
C GLU A 25 -10.35 -5.39 -4.68
N MET A 26 -9.33 -5.28 -3.83
CA MET A 26 -8.34 -6.34 -3.63
C MET A 26 -9.01 -7.65 -3.15
N PHE A 27 -9.92 -7.59 -2.17
CA PHE A 27 -10.63 -8.78 -1.71
C PHE A 27 -11.53 -9.39 -2.79
N ARG A 28 -12.23 -8.57 -3.58
CA ARG A 28 -13.06 -9.03 -4.71
C ARG A 28 -12.26 -9.70 -5.82
N ASN A 29 -11.03 -9.24 -6.08
CA ASN A 29 -10.20 -9.81 -7.15
C ASN A 29 -9.50 -11.12 -6.72
N TYR A 30 -9.49 -11.42 -5.42
CA TYR A 30 -8.79 -12.57 -4.86
C TYR A 30 -9.69 -13.36 -3.89
N GLU A 31 -10.90 -13.70 -4.32
CA GLU A 31 -11.93 -14.34 -3.47
C GLU A 31 -11.49 -15.69 -2.86
N GLU A 32 -10.57 -16.40 -3.51
CA GLU A 32 -10.02 -17.68 -3.05
C GLU A 32 -8.98 -17.55 -1.91
N PHE A 33 -8.66 -16.33 -1.48
CA PHE A 33 -7.68 -16.07 -0.43
C PHE A 33 -8.33 -15.58 0.86
N ASP A 34 -7.78 -16.01 2.00
CA ASP A 34 -8.06 -15.40 3.29
C ASP A 34 -7.64 -13.91 3.24
N PRO A 35 -8.50 -12.96 3.65
CA PRO A 35 -8.18 -11.53 3.68
C PRO A 35 -6.86 -11.18 4.40
N MET A 36 -6.52 -11.92 5.45
CA MET A 36 -5.26 -11.72 6.18
C MET A 36 -4.05 -12.16 5.36
N ASP A 37 -4.19 -13.22 4.56
CA ASP A 37 -3.12 -13.65 3.66
C ASP A 37 -2.90 -12.60 2.57
N LEU A 38 -3.97 -11.98 2.06
CA LEU A 38 -3.88 -10.87 1.10
C LEU A 38 -3.17 -9.65 1.69
N LEU A 39 -3.50 -9.27 2.93
CA LEU A 39 -2.81 -8.17 3.62
C LEU A 39 -1.33 -8.48 3.84
N ILE A 40 -0.99 -9.73 4.18
CA ILE A 40 0.42 -10.17 4.32
C ILE A 40 1.15 -10.07 2.98
N VAL A 41 0.57 -10.57 1.89
CA VAL A 41 1.17 -10.49 0.55
C VAL A 41 1.38 -9.04 0.13
N HIS A 42 0.38 -8.17 0.33
CA HIS A 42 0.49 -6.75 -0.04
C HIS A 42 1.48 -5.97 0.84
N ALA A 43 1.60 -6.32 2.13
CA ALA A 43 2.64 -5.75 2.99
C ALA A 43 4.05 -6.16 2.52
N ILE A 44 4.22 -7.40 2.06
CA ILE A 44 5.47 -7.87 1.46
C ILE A 44 5.73 -7.17 0.12
N LEU A 45 4.74 -7.06 -0.77
CA LEU A 45 4.87 -6.33 -2.04
C LEU A 45 5.34 -4.90 -1.81
N ASN A 46 4.67 -4.16 -0.92
CA ASN A 46 5.03 -2.80 -0.58
C ASN A 46 6.48 -2.74 -0.10
N ALA A 47 6.89 -3.62 0.82
CA ALA A 47 8.26 -3.66 1.32
C ALA A 47 9.29 -4.03 0.23
N ASN A 48 8.94 -4.90 -0.71
CA ASN A 48 9.81 -5.36 -1.79
C ASN A 48 10.20 -4.27 -2.78
N VAL A 49 9.37 -3.23 -2.94
CA VAL A 49 9.59 -2.16 -3.92
C VAL A 49 9.95 -0.82 -3.29
N ILE A 50 10.13 -0.73 -1.96
CA ILE A 50 10.52 0.53 -1.28
C ILE A 50 11.80 1.11 -1.88
N ASN A 51 12.80 0.28 -2.17
CA ASN A 51 14.05 0.72 -2.80
C ASN A 51 13.84 1.22 -4.23
N VAL A 52 12.92 0.62 -4.98
CA VAL A 52 12.56 1.05 -6.34
C VAL A 52 11.86 2.40 -6.29
N MET A 53 10.86 2.57 -5.42
CA MET A 53 10.12 3.83 -5.26
C MET A 53 11.00 5.00 -4.79
N ASN A 54 12.10 4.71 -4.09
CA ASN A 54 13.03 5.72 -3.57
C ASN A 54 14.19 6.04 -4.54
N ASP A 55 14.36 5.27 -5.61
CA ASP A 55 15.40 5.50 -6.63
C ASP A 55 14.72 5.91 -7.96
N PRO A 56 14.80 7.20 -8.36
CA PRO A 56 14.13 7.69 -9.55
C PRO A 56 14.49 6.93 -10.84
N ALA A 57 15.72 6.42 -10.95
CA ALA A 57 16.16 5.67 -12.13
C ALA A 57 15.53 4.27 -12.17
N LEU A 58 15.35 3.64 -11.01
CA LEU A 58 14.64 2.36 -10.91
C LEU A 58 13.14 2.54 -11.10
N ASP A 59 12.54 3.57 -10.49
CA ASP A 59 11.12 3.89 -10.63
C ASP A 59 10.75 4.10 -12.12
N GLU A 60 11.53 4.91 -12.84
CA GLU A 60 11.33 5.11 -14.28
C GLU A 60 11.47 3.80 -15.07
N LYS A 61 12.52 3.02 -14.79
CA LYS A 61 12.79 1.75 -15.48
C LYS A 61 11.67 0.71 -15.32
N PHE A 62 11.01 0.68 -14.17
CA PHE A 62 9.94 -0.26 -13.85
C PHE A 62 8.53 0.36 -13.88
N SER A 63 8.39 1.59 -14.42
CA SER A 63 7.12 2.33 -14.48
C SER A 63 6.04 1.71 -15.38
N SER A 64 6.44 0.84 -16.32
CA SER A 64 5.51 0.18 -17.24
C SER A 64 4.63 -0.82 -16.50
N ILE A 65 3.32 -0.74 -16.70
CA ILE A 65 2.35 -1.71 -16.14
C ILE A 65 2.64 -3.15 -16.57
N HIS A 66 3.37 -3.37 -17.67
CA HIS A 66 3.70 -4.72 -18.15
C HIS A 66 5.03 -5.26 -17.61
N THR A 67 5.80 -4.44 -16.90
CA THR A 67 7.11 -4.80 -16.38
C THR A 67 7.00 -5.08 -14.89
N VAL A 68 7.39 -6.27 -14.46
CA VAL A 68 7.48 -6.62 -13.04
C VAL A 68 8.92 -6.48 -12.58
N GLU A 69 9.14 -6.01 -11.36
CA GLU A 69 10.46 -5.96 -10.76
C GLU A 69 11.03 -7.38 -10.63
N PRO A 70 12.24 -7.65 -11.16
CA PRO A 70 12.90 -8.93 -10.98
C PRO A 70 13.15 -9.21 -9.50
N ASP A 71 13.06 -10.49 -9.11
CA ASP A 71 13.30 -10.91 -7.72
C ASP A 71 14.67 -10.46 -7.17
N ALA A 72 15.66 -10.30 -8.04
CA ALA A 72 17.03 -9.89 -7.69
C ALA A 72 17.13 -8.45 -7.15
N ILE A 73 16.20 -7.56 -7.50
CA ILE A 73 16.22 -6.17 -7.05
C ILE A 73 15.25 -5.90 -5.90
N LYS A 74 14.41 -6.88 -5.54
CA LYS A 74 13.42 -6.72 -4.48
C LYS A 74 14.08 -6.66 -3.10
N GLN A 75 13.60 -5.74 -2.27
CA GLN A 75 14.02 -5.65 -0.88
C GLN A 75 13.24 -6.66 -0.01
N GLY A 76 13.93 -7.71 0.47
CA GLY A 76 13.30 -8.70 1.34
C GLY A 76 12.81 -8.14 2.67
N VAL A 77 11.74 -8.73 3.22
CA VAL A 77 11.17 -8.33 4.52
C VAL A 77 11.14 -9.49 5.51
N SER A 78 11.46 -9.21 6.77
CA SER A 78 11.45 -10.24 7.82
C SER A 78 10.03 -10.48 8.37
N ARG A 79 9.77 -11.69 8.86
CA ARG A 79 8.51 -12.01 9.57
C ARG A 79 8.28 -11.15 10.80
N ALA A 80 9.36 -10.78 11.49
CA ALA A 80 9.29 -9.88 12.64
C ALA A 80 8.91 -8.45 12.24
N ALA A 81 9.37 -7.96 11.09
CA ALA A 81 8.89 -6.70 10.51
C ALA A 81 7.40 -6.79 10.15
N LEU A 82 6.96 -7.86 9.48
CA LEU A 82 5.55 -8.07 9.15
C LEU A 82 4.65 -8.16 10.39
N SER A 83 5.09 -8.87 11.43
CA SER A 83 4.39 -9.00 12.70
C SER A 83 4.16 -7.64 13.36
N ARG A 84 5.19 -6.79 13.39
CA ARG A 84 5.09 -5.41 13.92
C ARG A 84 4.20 -4.53 13.05
N PHE A 85 4.37 -4.60 11.73
CA PHE A 85 3.64 -3.75 10.77
C PHE A 85 2.14 -4.04 10.78
N LEU A 86 1.77 -5.33 10.74
CA LEU A 86 0.36 -5.76 10.71
C LEU A 86 -0.24 -5.93 12.12
N SER A 87 0.56 -5.73 13.18
CA SER A 87 0.16 -6.00 14.57
C SER A 87 -0.38 -7.42 14.76
N LEU A 88 0.28 -8.42 14.14
CA LEU A 88 -0.09 -9.83 14.23
C LEU A 88 0.91 -10.61 15.08
N PRO A 89 0.49 -11.64 15.84
CA PRO A 89 1.42 -12.52 16.52
C PRO A 89 2.41 -13.16 15.53
N LEU A 90 3.69 -13.24 15.92
CA LEU A 90 4.74 -13.74 15.04
C LEU A 90 4.48 -15.19 14.56
N GLU A 91 3.92 -16.04 15.43
CA GLU A 91 3.51 -17.40 15.04
C GLU A 91 2.39 -17.41 13.99
N THR A 92 1.47 -16.45 14.05
CA THR A 92 0.41 -16.30 13.03
C THR A 92 1.03 -15.93 11.69
N VAL A 93 1.97 -14.98 11.67
CA VAL A 93 2.72 -14.61 10.46
C VAL A 93 3.50 -15.82 9.91
N ARG A 94 4.22 -16.55 10.77
CA ARG A 94 4.97 -17.76 10.37
C ARG A 94 4.07 -18.80 9.70
N ARG A 95 2.94 -19.13 10.32
CA ARG A 95 1.97 -20.11 9.79
C ARG A 95 1.39 -19.69 8.44
N ARG A 96 0.94 -18.44 8.32
CA ARG A 96 0.34 -17.90 7.08
C ARG A 96 1.37 -17.82 5.96
N VAL A 97 2.57 -17.31 6.24
CA VAL A 97 3.70 -17.28 5.28
C VAL A 97 4.06 -18.69 4.81
N ALA A 98 4.09 -19.69 5.70
CA ALA A 98 4.36 -21.06 5.30
C ALA A 98 3.32 -21.60 4.29
N GLY A 99 2.04 -21.25 4.46
CA GLY A 99 0.98 -21.55 3.49
C GLY A 99 1.22 -20.87 2.14
N LEU A 100 1.51 -19.58 2.15
CA LEU A 100 1.78 -18.79 0.94
C LEU A 100 3.05 -19.26 0.20
N LYS A 101 4.08 -19.71 0.91
CA LYS A 101 5.28 -20.35 0.32
C LYS A 101 4.94 -21.66 -0.37
N ARG A 102 4.10 -22.52 0.23
CA ARG A 102 3.66 -23.77 -0.41
C ARG A 102 2.91 -23.52 -1.72
N ARG A 103 2.20 -22.40 -1.81
CA ARG A 103 1.52 -21.92 -3.04
C ARG A 103 2.44 -21.23 -4.05
N LYS A 104 3.75 -21.17 -3.79
CA LYS A 104 4.78 -20.50 -4.62
C LYS A 104 4.54 -19.00 -4.85
N ILE A 105 3.77 -18.36 -3.97
CA ILE A 105 3.54 -16.89 -3.99
C ILE A 105 4.73 -16.17 -3.36
N LEU A 106 5.26 -16.75 -2.28
CA LEU A 106 6.38 -16.18 -1.55
C LEU A 106 7.64 -17.04 -1.71
N ALA A 107 8.78 -16.37 -1.79
CA ALA A 107 10.10 -17.00 -1.68
C ALA A 107 10.86 -16.45 -0.46
N GLU A 108 11.78 -17.27 0.05
CA GLU A 108 12.77 -16.82 1.03
C GLU A 108 14.07 -16.50 0.31
N THR A 109 14.59 -15.31 0.54
CA THR A 109 15.94 -14.91 0.08
C THR A 109 16.82 -14.63 1.30
N LYS A 110 18.11 -14.39 1.06
CA LYS A 110 19.02 -13.92 2.13
C LYS A 110 18.56 -12.59 2.73
N ALA A 111 17.83 -11.77 1.98
CA ALA A 111 17.30 -10.48 2.43
C ALA A 111 15.94 -10.59 3.13
N GLY A 112 15.29 -11.76 3.10
CA GLY A 112 13.98 -12.00 3.72
C GLY A 112 12.93 -12.50 2.74
N LEU A 113 11.66 -12.27 3.05
CA LEU A 113 10.54 -12.68 2.22
C LEU A 113 10.35 -11.74 1.04
N ILE A 114 10.10 -12.34 -0.13
CA ILE A 114 9.67 -11.62 -1.32
C ILE A 114 8.40 -12.26 -1.90
N VAL A 115 7.59 -11.47 -2.58
CA VAL A 115 6.60 -11.98 -3.53
C VAL A 115 7.31 -12.29 -4.83
N THR A 116 7.19 -13.53 -5.30
CA THR A 116 7.91 -13.99 -6.49
C THR A 116 7.38 -13.31 -7.75
N GLU A 117 8.27 -12.96 -8.67
CA GLU A 117 7.91 -12.43 -10.00
C GLU A 117 6.99 -13.41 -10.76
N GLN A 118 7.29 -14.70 -10.65
CA GLN A 118 6.61 -15.77 -11.41
C GLN A 118 5.37 -16.35 -10.70
N ASN A 119 4.81 -15.66 -9.70
CA ASN A 119 3.63 -16.16 -9.00
C ASN A 119 2.43 -16.26 -9.96
N ALA A 120 1.71 -17.40 -9.93
CA ALA A 120 0.59 -17.67 -10.83
C ALA A 120 -0.62 -16.73 -10.62
N PHE A 121 -0.67 -16.04 -9.48
CA PHE A 121 -1.80 -15.20 -9.06
C PHE A 121 -1.62 -13.72 -9.45
N ARG A 122 -0.54 -13.39 -10.16
CA ARG A 122 -0.22 -12.02 -10.63
C ARG A 122 -0.18 -10.98 -9.51
N PHE A 123 0.14 -11.38 -8.28
CA PHE A 123 0.44 -10.44 -7.20
C PHE A 123 1.62 -9.56 -7.63
N GLY A 124 1.48 -8.24 -7.47
CA GLY A 124 2.45 -7.25 -7.96
C GLY A 124 2.25 -6.82 -9.42
N ASN A 125 1.43 -7.53 -10.21
CA ASN A 125 1.20 -7.23 -11.62
C ASN A 125 -0.27 -7.37 -12.05
N ASN A 126 -1.20 -7.08 -11.14
CA ASN A 126 -2.63 -7.13 -11.44
C ASN A 126 -3.09 -5.78 -12.03
N HIS A 127 -3.12 -5.71 -13.36
CA HIS A 127 -3.48 -4.48 -14.10
C HIS A 127 -4.88 -3.98 -13.77
N GLU A 128 -5.81 -4.87 -13.46
CA GLU A 128 -7.19 -4.46 -13.14
C GLU A 128 -7.26 -3.75 -11.79
N LEU A 129 -6.50 -4.22 -10.79
CA LEU A 129 -6.35 -3.50 -9.53
C LEU A 129 -5.63 -2.15 -9.70
N GLN A 130 -4.61 -2.08 -10.55
CA GLN A 130 -3.91 -0.82 -10.85
C GLN A 130 -4.84 0.20 -11.54
N LYS A 131 -5.59 -0.23 -12.56
CA LYS A 131 -6.59 0.61 -13.26
C LYS A 131 -7.69 1.07 -12.30
N THR A 132 -8.21 0.17 -11.48
CA THR A 132 -9.23 0.49 -10.49
C THR A 132 -8.70 1.48 -9.46
N ASN A 133 -7.46 1.31 -9.02
CA ASN A 133 -6.80 2.25 -8.12
C ASN A 133 -6.67 3.64 -8.75
N MET A 134 -6.38 3.75 -10.05
CA MET A 134 -6.37 5.03 -10.77
C MET A 134 -7.72 5.75 -10.75
N LEU A 135 -8.83 5.00 -10.88
CA LEU A 135 -10.18 5.56 -10.77
C LEU A 135 -10.47 6.08 -9.35
N LEU A 136 -10.12 5.29 -8.34
CA LEU A 136 -10.30 5.65 -6.93
C LEU A 136 -9.43 6.86 -6.54
N LEU A 137 -8.19 6.91 -7.02
CA LEU A 137 -7.27 8.03 -6.80
C LEU A 137 -7.79 9.30 -7.49
N THR A 138 -8.26 9.19 -8.73
CA THR A 138 -8.87 10.32 -9.45
C THR A 138 -10.07 10.89 -8.69
N LYS A 139 -10.92 10.02 -8.13
CA LYS A 139 -12.04 10.43 -7.29
C LYS A 139 -11.55 11.14 -6.03
N LEU A 140 -10.58 10.58 -5.31
CA LEU A 140 -9.99 11.18 -4.11
C LEU A 140 -9.46 12.58 -4.41
N LEU A 141 -8.63 12.73 -5.44
CA LEU A 141 -8.04 14.02 -5.82
C LEU A 141 -9.11 15.04 -6.21
N ARG A 142 -10.16 14.62 -6.93
CA ARG A 142 -11.29 15.50 -7.28
C ARG A 142 -12.07 15.96 -6.04
N ASP A 143 -12.32 15.05 -5.11
CA ASP A 143 -13.05 15.36 -3.87
C ASP A 143 -12.24 16.30 -2.96
N LEU A 144 -10.93 16.10 -2.85
CA LEU A 144 -10.02 17.00 -2.14
C LEU A 144 -9.97 18.38 -2.80
N LYS A 145 -9.84 18.45 -4.12
CA LYS A 145 -9.86 19.72 -4.86
C LYS A 145 -11.17 20.50 -4.64
N ARG A 146 -12.31 19.82 -4.65
CA ARG A 146 -13.63 20.42 -4.33
C ARG A 146 -13.73 20.92 -2.89
N ALA A 147 -12.96 20.33 -1.97
CA ALA A 147 -12.86 20.79 -0.59
C ALA A 147 -11.86 21.96 -0.41
N GLY A 148 -11.23 22.43 -1.48
CA GLY A 148 -10.22 23.49 -1.43
C GLY A 148 -8.81 23.01 -1.09
N ILE A 149 -8.52 21.72 -1.26
CA ILE A 149 -7.21 21.12 -1.01
C ILE A 149 -6.60 20.74 -2.36
N SER A 150 -5.61 21.50 -2.80
CA SER A 150 -4.94 21.34 -4.09
C SER A 150 -3.58 20.66 -3.97
N GLY A 151 -2.95 20.70 -2.80
CA GLY A 151 -1.64 20.08 -2.60
C GLY A 151 -1.18 20.01 -1.14
N PRO A 152 0.09 19.59 -0.93
CA PRO A 152 0.67 19.42 0.40
C PRO A 152 0.67 20.69 1.26
N ASP A 153 0.80 21.87 0.64
CA ASP A 153 0.83 23.16 1.34
C ASP A 153 -0.48 23.46 2.08
N ASP A 154 -1.62 23.04 1.52
CA ASP A 154 -2.93 23.18 2.17
C ASP A 154 -3.06 22.28 3.42
N LEU A 155 -2.35 21.14 3.43
CA LEU A 155 -2.34 20.19 4.54
C LEU A 155 -1.43 20.66 5.68
N SER A 156 -0.25 21.19 5.34
CA SER A 156 0.72 21.68 6.32
C SER A 156 0.14 22.89 7.10
N ALA A 157 -0.50 23.83 6.40
CA ALA A 157 -1.17 24.98 6.99
C ALA A 157 -2.25 24.57 8.02
N ALA A 158 -3.06 23.56 7.72
CA ALA A 158 -4.06 23.04 8.64
C ALA A 158 -3.43 22.39 9.88
N LYS A 159 -2.35 21.62 9.72
CA LYS A 159 -1.64 20.98 10.84
C LYS A 159 -1.06 22.01 11.81
N PHE A 160 -0.40 23.05 11.29
CA PHE A 160 0.17 24.11 12.12
C PHE A 160 -0.90 24.93 12.87
N ALA A 161 -2.04 25.21 12.22
CA ALA A 161 -3.13 25.95 12.82
C ALA A 161 -3.82 25.22 13.99
N VAL A 162 -3.84 23.87 13.98
CA VAL A 162 -4.36 23.08 15.12
C VAL A 162 -3.35 23.04 16.26
N ALA A 163 -2.07 22.79 15.98
CA ALA A 163 -1.02 22.78 17.01
C ALA A 163 -0.92 24.13 17.76
N ALA A 164 -1.06 25.26 17.04
CA ALA A 164 -1.06 26.59 17.64
C ALA A 164 -2.29 26.88 18.53
N LYS A 165 -3.39 26.14 18.34
CA LYS A 165 -4.59 26.22 19.19
C LYS A 165 -4.49 25.37 20.45
N GLU A 166 -3.76 24.25 20.40
CA GLU A 166 -3.55 23.35 21.55
C GLU A 166 -2.46 23.86 22.51
N ALA A 167 -1.57 24.74 22.03
CA ALA A 167 -0.52 25.38 22.83
C ALA A 167 -0.98 26.66 23.57
N LYS A 168 -2.25 27.05 23.43
CA LYS A 168 -2.87 28.20 24.12
C LYS A 168 -3.93 27.70 25.10
#